data_AF-A0A3B8Y6I3-F1
#
_entry.id   AF-A0A3B8Y6I3-F1
#
_cell.length_a   1.000
_cell.length_b   1.000
_cell.length_c   1.000
_cell.angle_alpha   90.00
_cell.angle_beta   90.00
_cell.angle_gamma   90.00
#
_symmetry.space_group_name_H-M   'P 1'
#
loop_
_entity.id
_entity.type
_entity.pdbx_description
1 polymer ?
#
loop_
_entity_poly.entity_id
_entity_poly.type
_entity_poly.pdbx_seq_one_letter_code
_entity_poly.pdbx_strand_id
1 'polypeptide(L)' 'AARTMATQRGLTIIGLLGILIDAAKNNLIDLPTKINQLQETSFFISPKLLQSILSKYQENL' A
#
# COMPACT_ATOMS: atom_id res chain seq x y z
N ALA A 1 6.02 -17.48 9.42
CA ALA A 1 5.65 -17.63 10.85
C ALA A 1 4.76 -16.49 11.34
N ALA A 2 5.25 -15.25 11.43
CA ALA A 2 4.47 -14.14 12.01
C ALA A 2 3.15 -13.79 11.28
N ARG A 3 3.19 -13.66 9.94
CA ARG A 3 1.98 -13.40 9.14
C ARG A 3 0.94 -14.52 9.29
N THR A 4 1.39 -15.76 9.22
CA THR A 4 0.53 -16.94 9.39
C THR A 4 -0.18 -16.92 10.75
N MET A 5 0.54 -16.64 11.85
CA MET A 5 -0.06 -16.56 13.18
C MET A 5 -1.02 -15.38 13.33
N ALA A 6 -0.70 -14.22 12.75
CA ALA A 6 -1.62 -13.08 12.73
C ALA A 6 -2.94 -13.44 12.04
N THR A 7 -2.89 -14.10 10.88
CA THR A 7 -4.09 -14.59 10.18
C THR A 7 -4.87 -15.60 11.00
N GLN A 8 -4.21 -16.57 11.64
CA GLN A 8 -4.86 -17.56 12.50
C GLN A 8 -5.59 -16.93 13.70
N ARG A 9 -5.14 -15.76 14.17
CA ARG A 9 -5.75 -15.00 15.27
C ARG A 9 -6.77 -13.97 14.82
N GLY A 10 -7.14 -13.96 13.53
CA GLY A 10 -8.09 -12.98 12.98
C GLY A 10 -7.55 -11.54 12.95
N LEU A 11 -6.23 -11.36 13.01
CA LEU A 11 -5.61 -10.04 12.92
C LEU A 11 -5.49 -9.63 11.45
N THR A 12 -6.00 -8.45 11.12
CA THR A 12 -5.80 -7.84 9.82
C THR A 12 -4.33 -7.51 9.62
N ILE A 13 -3.76 -7.95 8.51
CA ILE A 13 -2.36 -7.67 8.16
C ILE A 13 -2.35 -6.62 7.05
N ILE A 14 -1.73 -5.48 7.34
CA ILE A 14 -1.50 -4.42 6.35
C ILE A 14 0.01 -4.22 6.18
N GLY A 15 0.45 -4.05 4.93
CA GLY A 15 1.82 -3.67 4.60
C GLY A 15 1.95 -2.17 4.36
N LEU A 16 3.17 -1.68 4.14
CA LEU A 16 3.47 -0.27 3.88
C LEU A 16 2.55 0.35 2.81
N LEU A 17 2.41 -0.31 1.65
CA LEU A 17 1.56 0.20 0.57
C LEU A 17 0.08 0.29 0.98
N GLY A 18 -0.41 -0.66 1.78
CA GLY A 18 -1.77 -0.61 2.30
C GLY A 18 -1.97 0.58 3.23
N ILE A 19 -0.98 0.88 4.09
CA ILE A 19 -1.02 2.05 4.98
C ILE A 19 -1.06 3.35 4.16
N LEU A 20 -0.26 3.46 3.10
CA LEU A 20 -0.29 4.64 2.23
C LEU A 20 -1.65 4.80 1.53
N ILE A 21 -2.23 3.71 1.03
CA ILE A 21 -3.56 3.74 0.41
C ILE A 21 -4.62 4.18 1.41
N ASP A 22 -4.60 3.63 2.63
CA ASP A 22 -5.55 3.97 3.68
C ASP A 22 -5.43 5.44 4.10
N ALA A 23 -4.20 5.94 4.29
CA ALA A 23 -3.96 7.35 4.56
C ALA A 23 -4.47 8.27 3.43
N ALA A 24 -4.28 7.86 2.18
CA ALA A 24 -4.75 8.62 1.02
C ALA A 24 -6.28 8.64 0.92
N LYS A 25 -6.96 7.52 1.17
CA LYS A 25 -8.42 7.45 1.25
C LYS A 25 -9.01 8.37 2.32
N ASN A 26 -8.27 8.56 3.42
CA ASN A 26 -8.64 9.47 4.49
C ASN A 26 -8.15 10.92 4.25
N ASN A 27 -7.72 11.27 3.02
CA ASN A 27 -7.23 12.58 2.61
C ASN A 27 -6.04 13.10 3.44
N LEU A 28 -5.25 12.21 4.04
CA LEU A 28 -4.08 12.59 4.85
C LEU A 28 -2.82 12.81 4.01
N ILE A 29 -2.75 12.18 2.84
CA ILE A 29 -1.61 12.25 1.92
C ILE A 29 -2.06 12.20 0.46
N ASP A 30 -1.21 12.71 -0.44
CA ASP A 30 -1.32 12.45 -1.88
C ASP A 30 -0.61 11.13 -2.23
N LEU A 31 -1.36 10.10 -2.64
CA LEU A 31 -0.81 8.77 -2.89
C LEU A 31 0.24 8.75 -4.01
N PRO A 32 0.01 9.32 -5.21
CA PRO A 32 1.00 9.32 -6.29
C PRO A 32 2.33 9.94 -5.86
N THR A 33 2.30 11.08 -5.17
CA THR A 33 3.50 11.77 -4.67
C THR A 33 4.26 10.89 -3.68
N LYS A 34 3.57 10.26 -2.71
CA LYS A 34 4.22 9.41 -1.71
C LYS A 34 4.79 8.12 -2.29
N ILE A 35 4.17 7.57 -3.32
CA ILE A 35 4.72 6.41 -4.04
C ILE A 35 5.98 6.79 -4.82
N ASN A 36 6.01 7.96 -5.47
CA ASN A 36 7.22 8.44 -6.15
C ASN A 36 8.37 8.63 -5.14
N GLN A 37 8.11 9.28 -4.01
CA GLN A 37 9.09 9.43 -2.92
C GLN A 37 9.56 8.08 -2.36
N LEU A 38 8.67 7.09 -2.27
CA LEU A 38 9.03 5.75 -1.80
C LEU A 38 9.99 5.04 -2.77
N GLN A 39 9.85 5.25 -4.08
CA GLN A 39 10.75 4.66 -5.10
C GLN A 39 12.14 5.29 -5.11
N GLU A 40 12.31 6.50 -4.58
CA GLU A 40 13.63 7.13 -4.39
C GLU A 40 14.41 6.47 -3.24
N THR A 41 13.76 5.61 -2.44
CA THR A 41 14.41 4.82 -1.39
C THR A 41 14.87 3.44 -1.90
N SER A 42 15.39 2.60 -1.01
CA SER A 42 15.69 1.20 -1.32
C SER A 42 14.45 0.30 -1.45
N PHE A 43 13.23 0.86 -1.44
CA PHE A 43 11.99 0.11 -1.57
C PHE A 43 11.74 -0.29 -3.03
N PHE A 44 11.91 -1.58 -3.32
CA PHE A 44 11.60 -2.14 -4.63
C PHE A 44 10.13 -2.55 -4.74
N ILE A 45 9.48 -2.12 -5.83
CA ILE A 45 8.15 -2.58 -6.23
C ILE A 45 8.15 -2.90 -7.73
N SER A 46 7.52 -3.99 -8.13
CA SER A 46 7.41 -4.31 -9.55
C SER A 46 6.45 -3.32 -10.23
N PRO A 47 6.74 -2.85 -11.47
CA PRO A 47 5.87 -1.92 -12.19
C PRO A 47 4.44 -2.43 -12.36
N LYS A 48 4.27 -3.75 -12.56
CA LYS A 48 2.95 -4.39 -12.69
C LYS A 48 2.14 -4.31 -11.39
N LEU A 49 2.79 -4.55 -10.24
CA LEU A 49 2.12 -4.44 -8.94
C LEU A 49 1.75 -3.00 -8.64
N LEU A 50 2.65 -2.06 -8.94
CA LEU A 50 2.41 -0.63 -8.79
C LEU A 50 1.18 -0.19 -9.61
N GLN A 51 1.13 -0.52 -10.90
CA GLN A 51 -0.02 -0.19 -11.75
C GLN A 51 -1.31 -0.78 -11.19
N SER A 52 -1.32 -2.05 -10.80
CA SER A 52 -2.51 -2.68 -10.21
C SER A 52 -2.98 -1.98 -8.93
N ILE A 53 -2.06 -1.48 -8.11
CA ILE A 53 -2.39 -0.73 -6.89
C ILE A 53 -3.00 0.63 -7.25
N LEU A 54 -2.38 1.37 -8.17
CA LEU A 54 -2.86 2.70 -8.58
C LEU A 54 -4.23 2.61 -9.26
N SER A 55 -4.45 1.64 -10.15
CA SER A 55 -5.74 1.43 -10.80
C SER A 55 -6.84 1.12 -9.78
N LYS A 56 -6.57 0.19 -8.84
CA LYS A 56 -7.53 -0.10 -7.76
C LYS A 56 -7.80 1.11 -6.88
N TYR A 57 -6.79 1.93 -6.60
CA TYR A 57 -7.01 3.16 -5.84
C TYR A 57 -7.93 4.14 -6.58
N GLN A 58 -7.70 4.34 -7.89
CA GLN A 58 -8.52 5.22 -8.72
C GLN A 58 -9.97 4.74 -8.87
N GLU A 59 -10.22 3.43 -8.89
CA GLU A 59 -11.58 2.85 -8.91
C GLU A 59 -12.35 3.01 -7.58
N ASN A 60 -11.64 3.26 -6.48
CA ASN A 60 -12.21 3.35 -5.12
C ASN A 60 -12.21 4.80 -4.56
N LEU A 61 -11.93 5.79 -5.41
CA LEU A 61 -12.15 7.22 -5.15
C LEU A 61 -13.57 7.61 -5.58
#